data_AF-A0A139SW84-F1
#
_entry.id   AF-A0A139SW84-F1
#
_cell.length_a   1.000
_cell.length_b   1.000
_cell.length_c   1.000
_cell.angle_alpha   90.00
_cell.angle_beta   90.00
_cell.angle_gamma   90.00
#
_symmetry.space_group_name_H-M   'P 1'
#
loop_
_entity.id
_entity.type
_entity.pdbx_description
1 polymer ?
#
loop_
_entity_poly.entity_id
_entity_poly.type
_entity_poly.pdbx_seq_one_letter_code
_entity_poly.pdbx_strand_id
1 'polypeptide(L)' 'MTICAAGFWVENGEIQFSVEEVTIAAHLKDIFANIVVIGSDVEKRGTTFSGSVLIEEMTVAGS' A
#
# COMPACT_ATOMS: atom_id res chain seq x y z
N MET A 1 0.67 -2.64 -13.54
CA MET A 1 0.96 -1.28 -13.06
C MET A 1 2.22 -1.37 -12.26
N THR A 2 3.18 -0.48 -12.54
CA THR A 2 4.47 -0.46 -11.88
C THR A 2 4.74 0.98 -11.47
N ILE A 3 4.98 1.20 -10.18
CA ILE A 3 5.24 2.52 -9.61
C ILE A 3 6.41 2.47 -8.63
N CYS A 4 7.13 3.58 -8.50
CA CYS A 4 8.04 3.79 -7.38
C CYS A 4 7.24 4.22 -6.15
N ALA A 5 7.58 3.66 -5.00
CA ALA A 5 6.93 3.93 -3.73
C ALA A 5 7.98 4.22 -2.65
N ALA A 6 7.53 4.86 -1.58
CA ALA A 6 8.28 5.10 -0.36
C ALA A 6 7.31 4.96 0.83
N GLY A 7 7.82 4.55 1.99
CA GLY A 7 6.98 4.29 3.15
C GLY A 7 7.75 3.67 4.31
N PHE A 8 7.12 2.72 5.00
CA PHE A 8 7.67 2.10 6.20
C PHE A 8 7.55 0.58 6.12
N TRP A 9 8.59 -0.12 6.57
CA TRP A 9 8.54 -1.56 6.79
C TRP A 9 7.88 -1.85 8.14
N VAL A 10 6.92 -2.77 8.16
CA VAL A 10 6.18 -3.16 9.36
C VAL A 10 6.40 -4.64 9.62
N GLU A 11 6.81 -4.97 10.85
CA GLU A 11 7.00 -6.34 11.29
C GLU A 11 6.43 -6.50 12.71
N ASN A 12 5.72 -7.61 12.97
CA ASN A 12 5.01 -7.86 14.23
C ASN A 12 4.05 -6.73 14.66
N GLY A 13 3.51 -5.96 13.71
CA GLY A 13 2.62 -4.83 13.97
C GLY A 13 3.33 -3.53 14.35
N GLU A 14 4.67 -3.49 14.30
CA GLU A 14 5.46 -2.31 14.61
C GLU A 14 6.25 -1.83 13.39
N ILE A 15 6.31 -0.51 13.20
CA ILE A 15 7.14 0.11 12.16
C ILE A 15 8.61 -0.05 12.55
N GLN A 16 9.39 -0.68 11.69
CA GLN A 16 10.81 -0.96 11.92
C GLN A 16 11.71 0.16 11.39
N PHE A 17 11.60 0.46 10.10
CA PHE A 17 12.42 1.47 9.43
C PHE A 17 11.72 2.05 8.19
N SER A 18 12.19 3.20 7.72
CA SER A 18 11.73 3.82 6.47
C SER A 18 12.30 3.08 5.26
N VAL A 19 11.47 2.88 4.24
CA VAL A 19 11.87 2.32 2.94
C VAL A 19 11.69 3.36 1.85
N GLU A 20 12.69 3.46 0.99
CA GLU A 20 12.72 4.35 -0.16
C GLU A 20 13.16 3.56 -1.40
N GLU A 21 12.92 4.10 -2.59
CA GLU A 21 13.33 3.49 -3.88
C GLU A 21 12.80 2.07 -4.12
N VAL A 22 11.68 1.71 -3.48
CA VAL A 22 11.01 0.43 -3.73
C VAL A 22 10.08 0.54 -4.92
N THR A 23 10.03 -0.49 -5.75
CA THR A 23 9.13 -0.60 -6.89
C THR A 23 8.02 -1.58 -6.58
N ILE A 24 6.77 -1.14 -6.73
CA ILE A 24 5.60 -1.99 -6.57
C ILE A 24 5.05 -2.34 -7.96
N ALA A 25 4.93 -3.63 -8.26
CA ALA A 25 4.39 -4.15 -9.52
C ALA A 25 3.16 -5.04 -9.27
N ALA A 26 2.01 -4.69 -9.85
CA ALA A 26 0.80 -5.52 -9.79
C ALA A 26 -0.21 -5.16 -10.89
N HIS A 27 -1.09 -6.07 -11.28
CA HIS A 27 -2.23 -5.73 -12.13
C HIS A 27 -3.35 -5.10 -11.30
N LEU A 28 -3.99 -4.05 -11.84
CA LEU A 28 -5.03 -3.31 -11.11
C LEU A 28 -6.20 -4.20 -10.68
N LYS A 29 -6.55 -5.19 -11.52
CA LYS A 29 -7.60 -6.17 -11.21
C LYS A 29 -7.27 -6.98 -9.96
N ASP A 30 -6.02 -7.41 -9.83
CA ASP A 30 -5.55 -8.24 -8.72
C ASP A 30 -5.46 -7.39 -7.44
N ILE A 31 -5.00 -6.14 -7.56
CA ILE A 31 -5.01 -5.18 -6.44
C ILE A 31 -6.40 -5.05 -5.82
N PHE A 32 -7.43 -4.83 -6.65
CA PHE A 32 -8.79 -4.69 -6.15
C PHE A 32 -9.38 -5.99 -5.61
N ALA A 33 -8.98 -7.14 -6.17
CA ALA A 33 -9.42 -8.44 -5.70
C ALA A 33 -8.81 -8.82 -4.34
N ASN A 34 -7.58 -8.38 -4.07
CA ASN A 34 -6.81 -8.69 -2.86
C ASN A 34 -6.95 -7.63 -1.74
N ILE A 35 -7.97 -6.76 -1.79
CA ILE A 35 -8.24 -5.83 -0.69
C ILE A 35 -8.82 -6.61 0.49
N VAL A 36 -8.11 -6.57 1.62
CA VAL A 36 -8.52 -7.26 2.85
C VAL A 36 -9.41 -6.36 3.70
N VAL A 37 -8.99 -5.12 3.90
CA VAL A 37 -9.65 -4.16 4.80
C VAL A 37 -9.49 -2.75 4.25
N ILE A 38 -10.53 -1.94 4.47
CA ILE A 38 -10.49 -0.49 4.31
C ILE A 38 -10.64 0.12 5.70
N GLY A 39 -9.69 0.96 6.08
CA GLY A 39 -9.66 1.65 7.37
C GLY A 39 -10.76 2.71 7.48
N SER A 40 -11.14 3.04 8.71
CA SER A 40 -12.11 4.09 9.02
C SER A 40 -11.52 5.51 8.97
N ASP A 41 -10.22 5.61 8.70
CA ASP A 41 -9.41 6.82 8.60
C ASP A 41 -9.60 7.54 7.25
N VAL A 42 -10.85 7.88 6.93
CA VAL A 42 -11.22 8.45 5.63
C VAL A 42 -10.60 9.83 5.43
N GLU A 43 -9.77 9.96 4.40
CA GLU A 43 -9.28 11.24 3.90
C GLU A 43 -10.41 12.01 3.21
N LYS A 44 -10.64 13.27 3.63
CA LYS A 44 -11.76 14.11 3.17
C LYS A 44 -11.30 15.45 2.59
N ARG A 45 -10.00 15.73 2.56
CA ARG A 45 -9.46 17.01 2.05
C ARG A 45 -9.50 17.09 0.52
N GLY A 46 -9.65 15.96 -0.17
CA GLY A 46 -9.73 15.87 -1.63
C GLY A 46 -11.15 15.61 -2.16
N THR A 47 -11.25 15.42 -3.48
CA THR A 47 -12.49 14.99 -4.15
C THR A 47 -12.74 13.48 -4.07
N THR A 48 -11.71 12.71 -3.69
CA THR A 48 -11.79 11.25 -3.47
C THR A 48 -11.77 10.96 -1.99
N PHE A 49 -12.74 10.17 -1.53
CA PHE A 49 -12.90 9.76 -0.15
C PHE A 49 -12.45 8.31 0.00
N SER A 50 -11.33 8.09 0.67
CA SER A 50 -10.80 6.74 0.93
C SER A 50 -10.12 6.70 2.29
N GLY A 51 -10.28 5.60 3.01
CA GLY A 51 -9.42 5.25 4.14
C GLY A 51 -8.14 4.57 3.68
N SER A 52 -7.33 4.14 4.64
CA SER A 52 -6.17 3.29 4.37
C SER A 52 -6.63 1.94 3.80
N VAL A 53 -5.95 1.44 2.77
CA VAL A 53 -6.31 0.17 2.10
C VAL A 53 -5.23 -0.85 2.39
N LEU A 54 -5.61 -1.96 3.01
CA LEU A 54 -4.74 -3.11 3.22
C LEU A 54 -4.93 -4.10 2.07
N ILE A 55 -3.85 -4.34 1.32
CA ILE A 55 -3.80 -5.34 0.25
C ILE A 55 -3.03 -6.54 0.79
N GLU A 56 -3.57 -7.75 0.59
CA GLU A 56 -3.00 -8.99 1.12
C GLU A 56 -1.57 -9.25 0.62
N GLU A 57 -1.39 -9.17 -0.69
CA GLU A 57 -0.12 -9.43 -1.34
C GLU A 57 0.10 -8.48 -2.52
N MET A 58 1.34 -8.02 -2.66
CA MET A 58 1.82 -7.24 -3.80
C MET A 58 3.25 -7.66 -4.12
N THR A 59 3.66 -7.60 -5.39
CA THR A 59 5.07 -7.78 -5.73
C THR A 59 5.83 -6.50 -5.45
N VAL A 60 6.74 -6.57 -4.48
CA VAL A 60 7.66 -5.48 -4.14
C VAL A 60 9.05 -5.88 -4.61
N ALA A 61 9.65 -5.04 -5.45
CA ALA A 61 11.03 -5.16 -5.89
C ALA A 61 11.84 -4.00 -5.30
N GLY A 62 12.92 -4.31 -4.60
CA GLY A 62 13.88 -3.36 -4.06
C GLY A 62 15.30 -3.90 -4.27
N SER A 63 16.28 -3.01 -4.33
CA SER A 63 17.71 -3.36 -4.41
C SER A 63 18.33 -3.38 -3.03
#